data_AF-A0A7V1GDM1-F1
#
_entry.id   AF-A0A7V1GDM1-F1
#
_cell.length_a   1.000
_cell.length_b   1.000
_cell.length_c   1.000
_cell.angle_alpha   90.00
_cell.angle_beta   90.00
_cell.angle_gamma   90.00
#
_symmetry.space_group_name_H-M   'P 1'
#
loop_
_entity.id
_entity.type
_entity.pdbx_description
1 polymer ?
#
loop_
_entity_poly.entity_id
_entity_poly.type
_entity_poly.pdbx_seq_one_letter_code
_entity_poly.pdbx_strand_id
1 'polypeptide(L)' 'MILQVQENTQASVTGSFGVAQLNANTDVETTIAEADKAMYAAKAAGRNQVK' A
#
# COMPACT_ATOMS: atom_id res chain seq x y z
N MET A 1 13.67 7.83 -0.35
CA MET A 1 13.47 8.78 -1.45
C MET A 1 12.42 9.79 -0.99
N ILE A 2 12.83 11.02 -0.73
CA ILE A 2 11.91 12.09 -0.32
C ILE A 2 11.67 12.95 -1.55
N LEU A 3 10.41 13.12 -1.95
CA LEU A 3 10.02 14.07 -2.98
C LEU A 3 10.03 15.47 -2.36
N GLN A 4 11.00 16.30 -2.72
CA GLN A 4 10.95 17.72 -2.42
C GLN A 4 10.04 18.39 -3.46
N VAL A 5 8.87 18.85 -3.02
CA VAL A 5 7.91 19.55 -3.86
C VAL A 5 8.05 21.05 -3.58
N GLN A 6 8.42 21.85 -4.58
CA GLN A 6 8.36 23.31 -4.49
C GLN A 6 6.90 23.76 -4.35
N GLU A 7 6.65 24.82 -3.57
CA GLU A 7 5.31 25.42 -3.50
C GLU A 7 4.79 25.72 -4.91
N ASN A 8 3.53 25.35 -5.18
CA ASN A 8 2.83 25.51 -6.45
C ASN A 8 3.22 24.55 -7.61
N THR A 9 3.99 23.48 -7.36
CA THR A 9 4.23 22.41 -8.35
C THR A 9 3.24 21.25 -8.19
N GLN A 10 2.51 20.89 -9.27
CA GLN A 10 1.71 19.66 -9.29
C GLN A 10 2.59 18.44 -9.60
N ALA A 11 2.47 17.39 -8.79
CA ALA A 11 3.12 16.11 -9.00
C ALA A 11 2.08 14.99 -9.18
N SER A 12 2.27 14.18 -10.22
CA SER A 12 1.49 12.94 -10.38
C SER A 12 2.12 11.84 -9.55
N VAL A 13 1.34 11.25 -8.64
CA VAL A 13 1.78 10.15 -7.76
C VAL A 13 0.81 8.98 -7.87
N THR A 14 1.33 7.78 -7.70
CA THR A 14 0.55 6.54 -7.67
C THR A 14 0.79 5.80 -6.36
N GLY A 15 -0.24 5.12 -5.86
CA GLY A 15 -0.14 4.25 -4.68
C GLY A 15 -0.04 2.78 -5.06
N SER A 16 0.49 1.95 -4.15
CA SER A 16 0.32 0.49 -4.22
C SER A 16 -0.31 0.06 -2.92
N PHE A 17 -1.30 -0.83 -2.99
CA PHE A 17 -2.16 -1.15 -1.86
C PHE A 17 -2.25 -2.67 -1.70
N GLY A 18 -2.35 -3.11 -0.46
CA GLY A 18 -2.67 -4.49 -0.12
C GLY A 18 -3.98 -4.56 0.64
N VAL A 19 -4.79 -5.56 0.32
CA VAL A 19 -6.10 -5.78 0.93
C VAL A 19 -6.10 -7.13 1.62
N ALA A 20 -6.60 -7.15 2.86
CA ALA A 20 -6.84 -8.37 3.60
C ALA A 20 -8.25 -8.33 4.20
N GLN A 21 -8.86 -9.51 4.36
CA GLN A 21 -10.16 -9.62 4.99
C GLN A 21 -9.99 -9.69 6.51
N LEU A 22 -10.76 -8.88 7.23
CA LEU A 22 -10.93 -9.04 8.67
C LEU A 22 -12.09 -10.01 8.93
N ASN A 23 -11.82 -11.09 9.66
CA ASN A 23 -12.78 -12.14 9.99
C ASN A 23 -12.97 -12.22 11.50
N ALA A 24 -14.06 -12.82 11.97
CA ALA A 24 -14.33 -12.99 13.40
C ALA A 24 -13.25 -13.79 14.16
N ASN A 25 -12.42 -14.56 13.45
CA ASN A 25 -11.38 -15.41 14.01
C ASN A 25 -9.97 -14.82 13.84
N THR A 26 -9.85 -13.63 13.25
CA THR A 26 -8.56 -13.00 12.94
C THR A 26 -8.47 -11.68 13.68
N ASP A 27 -7.40 -11.48 14.42
CA ASP A 27 -7.18 -10.18 15.06
C ASP A 27 -6.73 -9.12 14.05
N VAL A 28 -6.86 -7.86 14.46
CA VAL A 28 -6.54 -6.71 13.62
C VAL A 28 -5.06 -6.65 13.24
N GLU A 29 -4.15 -7.06 14.12
CA GLU A 29 -2.70 -7.00 13.83
C GLU A 29 -2.32 -7.99 12.74
N THR A 30 -2.87 -9.19 12.79
CA THR A 30 -2.71 -10.23 11.77
C THR A 30 -3.28 -9.77 10.44
N THR A 31 -4.49 -9.20 10.42
CA THR A 31 -5.08 -8.66 9.19
C THR A 31 -4.25 -7.50 8.61
N ILE A 32 -3.69 -6.62 9.45
CA ILE A 32 -2.79 -5.55 8.99
C ILE A 32 -1.50 -6.14 8.39
N ALA A 33 -0.91 -7.15 9.02
CA ALA A 33 0.29 -7.81 8.51
C ALA A 33 0.05 -8.49 7.15
N GLU A 34 -1.12 -9.10 6.96
CA GLU A 34 -1.53 -9.67 5.67
C GLU A 34 -1.71 -8.59 4.59
N ALA A 35 -2.36 -7.47 4.93
CA ALA A 35 -2.51 -6.33 4.04
C ALA A 35 -1.15 -5.71 3.67
N ASP A 36 -0.22 -5.59 4.62
CA ASP A 36 1.15 -5.12 4.36
C ASP A 36 1.90 -6.06 3.41
N LYS A 37 1.81 -7.38 3.64
CA LYS A 37 2.39 -8.39 2.74
C LYS A 37 1.84 -8.29 1.32
N ALA A 38 0.53 -8.10 1.16
CA ALA A 38 -0.10 -7.89 -0.14
C ALA A 38 0.38 -6.58 -0.79
N MET A 39 0.51 -5.49 -0.03
CA MET A 39 1.06 -4.23 -0.54
C MET A 39 2.50 -4.40 -1.04
N TYR A 40 3.33 -5.15 -0.32
CA TYR A 40 4.69 -5.46 -0.77
C TYR A 40 4.70 -6.28 -2.06
N ALA A 41 3.78 -7.23 -2.22
CA ALA A 41 3.60 -7.94 -3.48
C ALA A 41 3.18 -6.98 -4.62
N ALA A 42 2.31 -6.01 -4.35
CA ALA A 42 1.93 -4.98 -5.32
C ALA A 42 3.14 -4.14 -5.76
N LYS A 43 4.02 -3.77 -4.83
CA LYS A 43 5.28 -3.06 -5.13
C LYS A 43 6.23 -3.91 -5.97
N ALA A 44 6.38 -5.19 -5.62
CA ALA A 44 7.26 -6.12 -6.34
C ALA A 44 6.79 -6.41 -7.76
N ALA A 45 5.47 -6.48 -7.98
CA ALA A 45 4.88 -6.74 -9.28
C ALA A 45 4.67 -5.49 -10.16
N GLY A 46 5.40 -4.39 -9.90
CA GLY A 46 5.43 -3.21 -10.77
C GLY A 46 4.79 -1.93 -10.22
N ARG A 47 4.32 -1.93 -8.96
CA ARG A 47 3.65 -0.79 -8.30
C ARG A 47 2.31 -0.42 -9.00
N ASN A 48 1.73 0.73 -8.63
CA ASN A 48 0.45 1.26 -9.13
C ASN A 48 -0.66 0.21 -9.29
N GLN A 49 -0.82 -0.66 -8.29
CA GLN A 49 -1.81 -1.74 -8.32
C GLN A 49 -2.25 -2.12 -6.92
N VAL A 50 -3.34 -2.89 -6.87
CA VAL A 50 -3.88 -3.49 -5.65
C VAL A 50 -3.60 -4.99 -5.68
N LYS A 51 -3.25 -5.54 -4.53
CA LYS A 51 -3.14 -6.98 -4.32
C LYS A 51 -3.96 -7.40 -3.12
#